data_AF-A0A0F6W711-F1
#
_entry.id   AF-A0A0F6W711-F1
#
_cell.length_a   1.000
_cell.length_b   1.000
_cell.length_c   1.000
_cell.angle_alpha   90.00
_cell.angle_beta   90.00
_cell.angle_gamma   90.00
#
_symmetry.space_group_name_H-M   'P 1'
#
loop_
_entity.id
_entity.type
_entity.pdbx_description
1 polymer ?
#
loop_
_entity_poly.entity_id
_entity_poly.type
_entity_poly.pdbx_seq_one_letter_code
_entity_poly.pdbx_strand_id
1 'polypeptide(L)'
;MLEMMAGRVHETREGHFVGTIFVSFIGPLFPLRTMYVTSEEVSRHGNATTVRWSGIDLPLHPTSVALGYLRVWLPILAFVAPFALMWGESIDFGRPEWLLSVALLALWIVALVVPGKLRGERAKQIEVLGAATGLALDPAALERVQRAGRADVVGHELTQHGVAIDDPTRLADAARADVLALAYAYARYRAVDDPAWRACASAMWSRIARDGV
;
A
#
# COMPACT_ATOMS: atom_id res chain seq x y z
N MET A 1 -4.24 16.66 19.34
CA MET A 1 -4.41 15.34 18.71
C MET A 1 -3.20 15.10 17.83
N LEU A 2 -2.46 14.01 18.05
CA LEU A 2 -1.29 13.67 17.22
C LEU A 2 -1.73 12.63 16.19
N GLU A 3 -1.73 13.03 14.93
CA GLU A 3 -1.89 12.13 13.79
C GLU A 3 -0.51 11.61 13.38
N MET A 4 -0.36 10.29 13.30
CA MET A 4 0.90 9.66 12.93
C MET A 4 0.67 8.59 11.87
N MET A 5 1.51 8.61 10.83
CA MET A 5 1.52 7.58 9.80
C MET A 5 2.49 6.46 10.17
N ALA A 6 1.96 5.35 10.69
CA ALA A 6 2.78 4.23 11.16
C ALA A 6 2.72 3.00 10.24
N GLY A 7 1.68 2.87 9.40
CA GLY A 7 1.43 1.68 8.58
C GLY A 7 1.94 1.75 7.14
N ARG A 8 3.18 2.20 6.88
CA ARG A 8 3.67 2.29 5.48
C ARG A 8 3.84 0.90 4.85
N VAL A 9 3.10 0.61 3.78
CA VAL A 9 3.14 -0.63 2.97
C VAL A 9 3.08 -0.28 1.49
N HIS A 10 3.58 -1.16 0.62
CA HIS A 10 3.50 -1.03 -0.84
C HIS A 10 4.18 0.23 -1.39
N GLU A 11 5.41 0.49 -0.96
CA GLU A 11 6.21 1.60 -1.46
C GLU A 11 6.63 1.34 -2.91
N THR A 12 6.24 2.24 -3.81
CA THR A 12 6.67 2.25 -5.21
C THR A 12 7.99 2.99 -5.37
N ARG A 13 8.67 2.81 -6.52
CA ARG A 13 9.94 3.50 -6.81
C ARG A 13 9.80 5.03 -6.85
N GLU A 14 8.61 5.53 -7.13
CA GLU A 14 8.27 6.95 -7.19
C GLU A 14 7.94 7.53 -5.80
N GLY A 15 8.03 6.72 -4.73
CA GLY A 15 7.77 7.16 -3.36
C GLY A 15 6.28 7.19 -2.98
N HIS A 16 5.38 6.65 -3.80
CA HIS A 16 4.00 6.46 -3.40
C HIS A 16 3.88 5.26 -2.45
N PHE A 17 3.04 5.36 -1.43
CA PHE A 17 2.84 4.26 -0.49
C PHE A 17 1.43 4.26 0.09
N VAL A 18 0.99 3.10 0.55
CA VAL A 18 -0.24 2.96 1.34
C VAL A 18 0.14 3.11 2.81
N GLY A 19 -0.50 4.04 3.51
CA GLY A 19 -0.24 4.31 4.92
C GLY A 19 -1.51 4.37 5.74
N THR A 20 -1.49 3.82 6.95
CA THR A 20 -2.56 4.04 7.94
C THR A 20 -2.22 5.21 8.86
N ILE A 21 -3.17 6.14 8.98
CA ILE A 21 -3.14 7.25 9.94
C ILE A 21 -3.75 6.77 11.25
N PHE A 22 -2.97 6.88 12.32
CA PHE A 22 -3.40 6.59 13.68
C PHE A 22 -3.60 7.89 14.45
N VAL A 23 -4.62 7.90 15.31
CA VAL A 23 -4.78 8.94 16.33
C VAL A 23 -4.50 8.35 17.70
N SER A 24 -3.73 9.10 18.48
CA SER A 24 -3.53 8.87 19.91
C SER A 24 -4.15 10.01 20.70
N PHE A 25 -4.97 9.65 21.69
CA PHE A 25 -5.52 10.61 22.66
C PHE A 25 -4.77 10.48 23.98
N ILE A 26 -4.82 9.31 24.64
CA ILE A 26 -4.08 8.97 25.86
C ILE A 26 -4.06 7.41 25.93
N GLY A 27 -3.13 6.74 25.25
CA GLY A 27 -2.99 5.28 25.32
C GLY A 27 -3.23 4.56 23.99
N PRO A 28 -4.42 3.96 23.75
CA PRO A 28 -4.65 3.13 22.57
C PRO A 28 -4.62 3.95 21.27
N LEU A 29 -3.88 3.45 20.29
CA LEU A 29 -3.85 3.97 18.94
C LEU A 29 -5.07 3.46 18.19
N PHE A 30 -5.92 4.36 17.71
CA PHE A 30 -7.04 3.96 16.89
C PHE A 30 -6.69 4.23 15.41
N PRO A 31 -6.77 3.21 14.54
CA PRO A 31 -6.62 3.43 13.10
C PRO A 31 -7.84 4.23 12.62
N LEU A 32 -7.61 5.42 12.10
CA LEU A 32 -8.69 6.25 11.56
C LEU A 32 -9.01 5.85 10.13
N ARG A 33 -7.99 5.87 9.28
CA ARG A 33 -8.12 5.65 7.84
C ARG A 33 -6.81 5.17 7.25
N THR A 34 -6.92 4.49 6.12
CA THR A 34 -5.78 4.18 5.26
C THR A 34 -5.80 5.13 4.09
N MET A 35 -4.64 5.55 3.60
CA MET A 35 -4.50 6.51 2.51
C MET A 35 -3.42 6.01 1.56
N TYR A 36 -3.68 6.11 0.27
CA TYR A 36 -2.65 6.03 -0.75
C TYR A 36 -2.02 7.41 -0.90
N VAL A 37 -0.80 7.58 -0.39
CA VAL A 37 -0.12 8.87 -0.35
C VAL A 37 0.66 9.07 -1.63
N THR A 38 0.35 10.16 -2.34
CA THR A 38 0.98 10.56 -3.60
C THR A 38 1.98 11.70 -3.40
N SER A 39 1.82 12.51 -2.35
CA SER A 39 2.78 13.54 -1.98
C SER A 39 2.83 13.79 -0.48
N GLU A 40 4.04 14.07 0.01
CA GLU A 40 4.34 14.46 1.39
C GLU A 40 4.90 15.89 1.38
N GLU A 41 4.14 16.83 1.92
CA GLU A 41 4.55 18.23 2.05
C GLU A 41 5.04 18.47 3.47
N VAL A 42 6.36 18.63 3.62
CA VAL A 42 6.96 19.03 4.89
C VAL A 42 7.13 20.53 4.91
N SER A 43 6.27 21.22 5.65
CA SER A 43 6.39 22.66 5.87
C SER A 43 7.02 22.91 7.25
N ARG A 44 8.05 23.75 7.29
CA ARG A 44 8.71 24.15 8.53
C ARG A 44 8.47 25.63 8.76
N HIS A 45 7.78 25.96 9.85
CA HIS A 45 7.53 27.35 10.24
C HIS A 45 8.09 27.56 11.66
N GLY A 46 9.26 28.18 11.74
CA GLY A 46 10.01 28.33 13.00
C GLY A 46 10.44 26.98 13.58
N ASN A 47 10.05 26.71 14.83
CA ASN A 47 10.35 25.45 15.54
C ASN A 47 9.27 24.37 15.33
N ALA A 48 8.18 24.68 14.62
CA ALA A 48 7.14 23.71 14.30
C ALA A 48 7.38 23.10 12.92
N THR A 49 7.33 21.76 12.85
CA THR A 49 7.32 21.01 11.59
C THR A 49 5.91 20.46 11.39
N THR A 50 5.23 20.90 10.35
CA THR A 50 3.91 20.39 9.95
C THR A 50 4.08 19.52 8.73
N VAL A 51 3.78 18.22 8.89
CA VAL A 51 3.77 17.27 7.78
C VAL A 51 2.32 17.16 7.30
N ARG A 52 2.09 17.47 6.02
CA ARG A 52 0.80 17.32 5.36
C ARG A 52 0.92 16.22 4.32
N TRP A 53 -0.05 15.30 4.33
CA TRP A 53 -0.13 14.22 3.35
C TRP A 53 -1.32 14.46 2.44
N SER A 54 -1.11 14.29 1.13
CA SER A 54 -2.17 14.27 0.13
C SER A 54 -2.21 12.92 -0.56
N GLY A 55 -3.42 12.44 -0.81
CA GLY A 55 -3.64 11.10 -1.29
C GLY A 55 -5.11 10.74 -1.45
N ILE A 56 -5.35 9.49 -1.82
CA ILE A 56 -6.70 8.90 -1.95
C ILE A 56 -7.00 8.11 -0.68
N ASP A 57 -8.14 8.38 -0.06
CA ASP A 57 -8.62 7.59 1.08
C ASP A 57 -8.97 6.17 0.63
N LEU A 58 -8.47 5.18 1.37
CA LEU A 58 -8.67 3.76 1.14
C LEU A 58 -9.42 3.13 2.32
N PRO A 59 -10.21 2.06 2.06
CA PRO A 59 -10.73 1.22 3.14
C PRO A 59 -9.57 0.70 4.01
N LEU A 60 -9.87 0.45 5.29
CA LEU A 60 -8.86 0.01 6.26
C LEU A 60 -8.15 -1.27 5.78
N HIS A 61 -6.86 -1.14 5.49
CA HIS A 61 -6.07 -2.27 5.04
C HIS A 61 -5.48 -2.99 6.28
N PRO A 62 -5.91 -4.23 6.60
CA PRO A 62 -5.58 -4.88 7.87
C PRO A 62 -4.08 -5.08 8.04
N THR A 63 -3.34 -5.35 6.96
CA THR A 63 -1.88 -5.48 7.00
C THR A 63 -1.18 -4.17 7.37
N SER A 64 -1.69 -3.05 6.87
CA SER A 64 -1.15 -1.71 7.16
C SER A 64 -1.43 -1.32 8.61
N VAL A 65 -2.65 -1.63 9.08
CA VAL A 65 -3.06 -1.44 10.48
C VAL A 65 -2.20 -2.28 11.42
N ALA A 66 -2.08 -3.59 11.17
CA ALA A 66 -1.27 -4.50 11.97
C ALA A 66 0.20 -4.07 12.01
N LEU A 67 0.74 -3.62 10.88
CA LEU A 67 2.10 -3.12 10.81
C LEU A 67 2.30 -1.84 11.62
N GLY A 68 1.36 -0.91 11.54
CA GLY A 68 1.37 0.29 12.36
C GLY A 68 1.34 -0.04 13.84
N TYR A 69 0.50 -1.00 14.26
CA TYR A 69 0.48 -1.47 15.65
C TYR A 69 1.81 -2.10 16.08
N LEU A 70 2.39 -2.99 15.26
CA LEU A 70 3.69 -3.61 15.57
C LEU A 70 4.78 -2.55 15.73
N ARG A 71 4.83 -1.55 14.83
CA ARG A 71 5.84 -0.49 14.88
C ARG A 71 5.75 0.40 16.13
N VAL A 72 4.55 0.60 16.67
CA VAL A 72 4.37 1.42 17.87
C VAL A 72 4.45 0.62 19.16
N TRP A 73 3.86 -0.58 19.21
CA TRP A 73 3.81 -1.38 20.44
C TRP A 73 5.06 -2.23 20.69
N LEU A 74 5.73 -2.75 19.67
CA LEU A 74 6.95 -3.54 19.90
C LEU A 74 8.06 -2.80 20.66
N PRO A 75 8.40 -1.52 20.39
CA PRO A 75 9.44 -0.84 21.15
C PRO A 75 8.99 -0.54 22.59
N ILE A 76 7.70 -0.26 22.80
CA ILE A 76 7.11 -0.09 24.14
C ILE A 76 7.20 -1.40 24.91
N LEU A 77 6.79 -2.52 24.31
CA LEU A 77 6.88 -3.84 24.92
C LEU A 77 8.33 -4.25 25.18
N ALA A 78 9.26 -3.99 24.26
CA ALA A 78 10.68 -4.27 24.46
C ALA A 78 11.25 -3.53 25.68
N PHE A 79 10.77 -2.31 25.92
CA PHE A 79 11.16 -1.48 27.06
C PHE A 79 10.46 -1.89 28.37
N VAL A 80 9.16 -2.19 28.33
CA VAL A 80 8.34 -2.48 29.53
C VAL A 80 8.49 -3.93 30.01
N ALA A 81 8.70 -4.88 29.11
CA ALA A 81 8.82 -6.31 29.41
C ALA A 81 9.80 -6.65 30.56
N PRO A 82 11.04 -6.11 30.62
CA PRO A 82 11.97 -6.48 31.68
C PRO A 82 11.49 -5.98 33.05
N PHE A 83 10.89 -4.80 33.13
CA PHE A 83 10.33 -4.26 34.38
C PHE A 83 9.08 -5.02 34.83
N ALA A 84 8.23 -5.42 33.89
CA ALA A 84 7.03 -6.19 34.20
C ALA A 84 7.36 -7.62 34.66
N LEU A 85 8.34 -8.26 34.04
CA LEU A 85 8.77 -9.62 34.39
C LEU A 85 9.55 -9.68 35.70
N MET A 86 10.31 -8.64 36.01
CA MET A 86 11.08 -8.55 37.26
C MET A 86 10.30 -7.87 38.40
N TRP A 87 9.01 -7.61 38.21
CA TRP A 87 8.20 -6.90 39.19
C TRP A 87 8.05 -7.71 40.47
N GLY A 88 8.60 -7.19 41.57
CA GLY A 88 8.56 -7.84 42.88
C GLY A 88 9.77 -8.74 43.18
N GLU A 89 10.76 -8.80 42.28
CA GLU A 89 12.01 -9.52 42.50
C GLU A 89 13.21 -8.56 42.55
N SER A 90 14.32 -8.99 43.17
CA SER A 90 15.57 -8.22 43.15
C SER A 90 16.24 -8.31 41.78
N ILE A 91 16.88 -7.22 41.33
CA ILE A 91 17.47 -7.12 40.00
C ILE A 91 18.66 -8.09 39.91
N ASP A 92 18.45 -9.25 39.27
CA ASP A 92 19.48 -10.21 38.94
C ASP A 92 19.71 -10.25 37.42
N PHE A 93 20.85 -9.73 36.99
CA PHE A 93 21.24 -9.68 35.58
C PHE A 93 21.62 -11.05 35.00
N GLY A 94 21.72 -12.10 35.82
CA GLY A 94 22.01 -13.46 35.36
C GLY A 94 20.82 -14.19 34.73
N ARG A 95 19.63 -13.61 34.81
CA ARG A 95 18.40 -14.24 34.33
C ARG A 95 18.10 -13.91 32.85
N PRO A 96 17.41 -14.81 32.10
CA PRO A 96 17.28 -14.70 30.65
C PRO A 96 16.22 -13.70 30.15
N GLU A 97 15.54 -12.94 31.02
CA GLU A 97 14.41 -12.08 30.65
C GLU A 97 14.83 -10.92 29.72
N TRP A 98 16.09 -10.48 29.78
CA TRP A 98 16.63 -9.50 28.83
C TRP A 98 16.66 -10.02 27.39
N LEU A 99 16.72 -11.35 27.18
CA LEU A 99 16.63 -11.95 25.84
C LEU A 99 15.28 -11.68 25.19
N LEU A 100 14.20 -11.56 25.99
CA LEU A 100 12.88 -11.22 25.46
C LEU A 100 12.86 -9.79 24.91
N SER A 101 13.45 -8.83 25.62
CA SER A 101 13.60 -7.44 25.13
C SER A 101 14.41 -7.38 23.83
N VAL A 102 15.51 -8.14 23.76
CA VAL A 102 16.33 -8.23 22.54
C VAL A 102 15.55 -8.85 21.39
N ALA A 103 14.79 -9.92 21.64
CA ALA A 103 13.95 -10.55 20.63
C ALA A 103 12.83 -9.62 20.13
N LEU A 104 12.17 -8.88 21.02
CA LEU A 104 11.15 -7.88 20.69
C LEU A 104 11.74 -6.72 19.88
N LEU A 105 12.94 -6.25 20.23
CA LEU A 105 13.66 -5.22 19.49
C LEU A 105 14.06 -5.72 18.09
N ALA A 106 14.55 -6.95 17.98
CA ALA A 106 14.85 -7.57 16.69
C ALA A 106 13.60 -7.70 15.82
N LEU A 107 12.47 -8.12 16.40
CA LEU A 107 11.18 -8.17 15.70
C LEU A 107 10.71 -6.79 15.26
N TRP A 108 10.94 -5.75 16.07
CA TRP A 108 10.64 -4.37 15.70
C TRP A 108 11.47 -3.89 14.50
N ILE A 109 12.78 -4.18 14.49
CA ILE A 109 13.66 -3.86 13.35
C ILE A 109 13.16 -4.59 12.09
N VAL A 110 12.79 -5.86 12.20
CA VAL A 110 12.19 -6.61 11.09
C VAL A 110 10.90 -5.95 10.60
N ALA A 111 10.02 -5.52 11.50
CA ALA A 111 8.78 -4.80 11.16
C ALA A 111 9.04 -3.41 10.53
N LEU A 112 10.19 -2.78 10.81
CA LEU A 112 10.58 -1.55 10.11
C LEU A 112 11.06 -1.83 8.68
N VAL A 113 11.87 -2.89 8.48
CA VAL A 113 12.62 -3.11 7.24
C VAL A 113 11.90 -4.01 6.22
N VAL A 114 11.17 -5.02 6.68
CA VAL A 114 10.67 -6.13 5.82
C VAL A 114 9.31 -5.88 5.17
N PRO A 115 8.28 -5.39 5.87
CA PRO A 115 6.94 -5.28 5.29
C PRO A 115 6.78 -3.94 4.59
N GLY A 116 6.68 -3.99 3.26
CA GLY A 116 6.35 -2.80 2.45
C GLY A 116 6.91 -2.81 1.03
N LYS A 117 7.96 -3.59 0.76
CA LYS A 117 8.48 -3.71 -0.61
C LYS A 117 7.58 -4.64 -1.41
N LEU A 118 6.86 -4.10 -2.39
CA LEU A 118 6.28 -4.88 -3.46
C LEU A 118 7.43 -5.65 -4.14
N ARG A 119 7.48 -6.97 -3.96
CA ARG A 119 8.52 -7.81 -4.56
C ARG A 119 7.97 -8.55 -5.78
N GLY A 120 8.81 -8.62 -6.82
CA GLY A 120 8.58 -9.45 -7.99
C GLY A 120 7.55 -8.88 -8.98
N GLU A 121 6.76 -9.77 -9.56
CA GLU A 121 5.87 -9.48 -10.68
C GLU A 121 4.75 -8.49 -10.34
N ARG A 122 4.21 -8.54 -9.11
CA ARG A 122 3.18 -7.60 -8.65
C ARG A 122 3.67 -6.16 -8.62
N ALA A 123 4.95 -5.94 -8.33
CA ALA A 123 5.52 -4.59 -8.33
C ALA A 123 5.49 -4.00 -9.73
N LYS A 124 5.89 -4.79 -10.74
CA LYS A 124 5.87 -4.37 -12.14
C LYS A 124 4.44 -4.13 -12.66
N GLN A 125 3.50 -5.00 -12.28
CA GLN A 125 2.08 -4.81 -12.63
C GLN A 125 1.52 -3.48 -12.11
N ILE A 126 1.87 -3.14 -10.86
CA ILE A 126 1.45 -1.88 -10.22
C ILE A 126 2.18 -0.68 -10.83
N GLU A 127 3.45 -0.83 -11.20
CA GLU A 127 4.24 0.20 -11.89
C GLU A 127 3.64 0.53 -13.28
N VAL A 128 3.30 -0.49 -14.07
CA VAL A 128 2.62 -0.32 -15.36
C VAL A 128 1.24 0.32 -15.20
N LEU A 129 0.50 -0.08 -14.17
CA LEU A 129 -0.78 0.54 -13.85
C LEU A 129 -0.61 2.02 -13.47
N GLY A 130 0.43 2.35 -12.69
CA GLY A 130 0.82 3.70 -12.33
C GLY A 130 1.16 4.55 -13.54
N ALA A 131 1.99 4.03 -14.46
CA ALA A 131 2.35 4.72 -15.68
C ALA A 131 1.14 5.01 -16.59
N ALA A 132 0.17 4.09 -16.64
CA ALA A 132 -1.01 4.25 -17.49
C ALA A 132 -2.08 5.16 -16.87
N THR A 133 -2.23 5.20 -15.55
CA THR A 133 -3.39 5.82 -14.88
C THR A 133 -3.03 6.95 -13.93
N GLY A 134 -1.74 7.16 -13.66
CA GLY A 134 -1.23 7.99 -12.57
C GLY A 134 -1.43 7.38 -11.18
N LEU A 135 -1.97 6.16 -11.08
CA LEU A 135 -2.25 5.50 -9.80
C LEU A 135 -1.59 4.12 -9.73
N ALA A 136 -0.45 4.06 -9.08
CA ALA A 136 0.27 2.82 -8.82
C ALA A 136 -0.33 2.10 -7.60
N LEU A 137 -1.60 1.70 -7.71
CA LEU A 137 -2.36 1.01 -6.67
C LEU A 137 -3.23 -0.11 -7.26
N ASP A 138 -3.30 -1.26 -6.59
CA ASP A 138 -4.20 -2.36 -7.00
C ASP A 138 -5.67 -1.90 -7.01
N PRO A 139 -6.42 -2.03 -8.14
CA PRO A 139 -7.83 -1.64 -8.23
C PRO A 139 -8.75 -2.28 -7.19
N ALA A 140 -8.37 -3.44 -6.66
CA ALA A 140 -9.11 -4.11 -5.59
C ALA A 140 -9.08 -3.34 -4.26
N ALA A 141 -8.07 -2.49 -4.04
CA ALA A 141 -7.97 -1.66 -2.85
C ALA A 141 -8.89 -0.42 -2.89
N LEU A 142 -9.35 -0.04 -4.08
CA LEU A 142 -10.26 1.10 -4.25
C LEU A 142 -11.71 0.72 -3.95
N GLU A 143 -12.45 1.68 -3.43
CA GLU A 143 -13.89 1.56 -3.24
C GLU A 143 -14.60 1.40 -4.60
N ARG A 144 -15.72 0.65 -4.62
CA ARG A 144 -16.43 0.31 -5.86
C ARG A 144 -16.77 1.53 -6.73
N VAL A 145 -17.19 2.63 -6.11
CA VAL A 145 -17.56 3.88 -6.81
C VAL A 145 -16.32 4.52 -7.45
N GLN A 146 -15.23 4.65 -6.70
CA GLN A 146 -13.97 5.20 -7.21
C GLN A 146 -13.39 4.33 -8.33
N ARG A 147 -13.45 3.01 -8.16
CA ARG A 147 -13.00 2.03 -9.15
C ARG A 147 -13.78 2.15 -10.46
N ALA A 148 -15.11 2.22 -10.37
CA ALA A 148 -15.97 2.41 -11.54
C ALA A 148 -15.66 3.72 -12.26
N GLY A 149 -15.58 4.84 -11.53
CA GLY A 149 -15.24 6.13 -12.12
C GLY A 149 -13.86 6.13 -12.81
N ARG A 150 -12.87 5.44 -12.23
CA ARG A 150 -11.54 5.28 -12.87
C ARG A 150 -11.60 4.37 -14.10
N ALA A 151 -12.35 3.27 -14.04
CA ALA A 151 -12.57 2.41 -15.20
C ALA A 151 -13.20 3.19 -16.36
N ASP A 152 -14.17 4.06 -16.08
CA ASP A 152 -14.85 4.88 -17.09
C ASP A 152 -13.90 5.90 -17.73
N VAL A 153 -13.04 6.56 -16.94
CA VAL A 153 -12.01 7.47 -17.47
C VAL A 153 -11.05 6.74 -18.41
N VAL A 154 -10.49 5.61 -17.97
CA VAL A 154 -9.55 4.81 -18.79
C VAL A 154 -10.27 4.26 -20.04
N GLY A 155 -11.53 3.83 -19.90
CA GLY A 155 -12.35 3.35 -21.01
C GLY A 155 -12.65 4.44 -22.05
N HIS A 156 -12.89 5.67 -21.61
CA HIS A 156 -13.06 6.82 -22.49
C HIS A 156 -11.77 7.10 -23.28
N GLU A 157 -10.61 7.12 -22.62
CA GLU A 157 -9.32 7.31 -23.28
C GLU A 157 -9.05 6.20 -24.31
N LEU A 158 -9.30 4.93 -23.97
CA LEU A 158 -9.18 3.82 -24.92
C LEU A 158 -10.07 4.00 -26.15
N THR A 159 -11.29 4.49 -25.94
CA THR A 159 -12.25 4.75 -27.02
C THR A 159 -11.78 5.90 -27.91
N GLN A 160 -11.15 6.94 -27.36
CA GLN A 160 -10.49 8.00 -28.13
C GLN A 160 -9.34 7.47 -28.99
N HIS A 161 -8.65 6.42 -28.54
CA HIS A 161 -7.65 5.71 -29.33
C HIS A 161 -8.23 4.72 -30.36
N GLY A 162 -9.55 4.65 -30.49
CA GLY A 162 -10.25 3.78 -31.44
C GLY A 162 -10.30 2.31 -31.01
N VAL A 163 -10.11 2.03 -29.72
CA VAL A 163 -10.13 0.67 -29.16
C VAL A 163 -11.52 0.38 -28.60
N ALA A 164 -12.17 -0.68 -29.11
CA ALA A 164 -13.46 -1.13 -28.60
C ALA A 164 -13.29 -1.87 -27.25
N ILE A 165 -14.08 -1.47 -26.25
CA ILE A 165 -13.99 -1.97 -24.86
C ILE A 165 -15.16 -2.90 -24.48
N ASP A 166 -16.03 -3.25 -25.43
CA ASP A 166 -17.28 -3.98 -25.15
C ASP A 166 -17.06 -5.46 -24.81
N ASP A 167 -15.95 -6.04 -25.29
CA ASP A 167 -15.65 -7.46 -25.18
C ASP A 167 -14.21 -7.68 -24.69
N PRO A 168 -13.99 -8.37 -23.56
CA PRO A 168 -12.67 -8.63 -23.01
C PRO A 168 -11.76 -9.43 -23.95
N THR A 169 -12.32 -10.32 -24.77
CA THR A 169 -11.50 -11.12 -25.72
C THR A 169 -11.01 -10.25 -26.87
N ARG A 170 -11.91 -9.47 -27.48
CA ARG A 170 -11.56 -8.53 -28.55
C ARG A 170 -10.56 -7.48 -28.08
N LEU A 171 -10.71 -6.99 -26.85
CA LEU A 171 -9.77 -6.01 -26.31
C LEU A 171 -8.35 -6.61 -26.18
N ALA A 172 -8.23 -7.85 -25.71
CA ALA A 172 -6.94 -8.53 -25.56
C ALA A 172 -6.21 -8.71 -26.90
N ASP A 173 -6.95 -8.95 -27.99
CA ASP A 173 -6.39 -9.15 -29.33
C ASP A 173 -6.13 -7.82 -30.06
N ALA A 174 -7.06 -6.85 -29.94
CA ALA A 174 -7.01 -5.59 -30.66
C ALA A 174 -6.09 -4.54 -30.02
N ALA A 175 -5.71 -4.69 -28.75
CA ALA A 175 -4.82 -3.76 -28.07
C ALA A 175 -3.45 -3.70 -28.76
N ARG A 176 -3.16 -2.54 -29.36
CA ARG A 176 -1.86 -2.21 -29.96
C ARG A 176 -0.83 -1.90 -28.86
N ALA A 177 0.45 -1.95 -29.21
CA ALA A 177 1.54 -1.73 -28.26
C ALA A 177 1.50 -0.36 -27.56
N ASP A 178 1.09 0.69 -28.28
CA ASP A 178 1.01 2.07 -27.78
C ASP A 178 -0.06 2.28 -26.69
N VAL A 179 -1.09 1.43 -26.67
CA VAL A 179 -2.23 1.51 -25.74
C VAL A 179 -2.36 0.27 -24.85
N LEU A 180 -1.40 -0.65 -24.92
CA LEU A 180 -1.48 -1.94 -24.23
C LEU A 180 -1.50 -1.79 -22.72
N ALA A 181 -0.71 -0.86 -22.16
CA ALA A 181 -0.71 -0.55 -20.73
C ALA A 181 -2.04 0.03 -20.26
N LEU A 182 -2.66 0.89 -21.09
CA LEU A 182 -3.97 1.50 -20.81
C LEU A 182 -5.10 0.45 -20.90
N ALA A 183 -5.05 -0.43 -21.91
CA ALA A 183 -5.99 -1.55 -22.06
C ALA A 183 -5.87 -2.54 -20.89
N TYR A 184 -4.63 -2.83 -20.47
CA TYR A 184 -4.35 -3.62 -19.28
C TYR A 184 -4.93 -2.97 -18.02
N ALA A 185 -4.74 -1.66 -17.85
CA ALA A 185 -5.29 -0.92 -16.72
C ALA A 185 -6.82 -1.03 -16.67
N TYR A 186 -7.50 -0.78 -17.79
CA TYR A 186 -8.95 -0.94 -17.90
C TYR A 186 -9.40 -2.35 -17.53
N ALA A 187 -8.77 -3.37 -18.11
CA ALA A 187 -9.08 -4.76 -17.82
C ALA A 187 -8.87 -5.10 -16.34
N ARG A 188 -7.82 -4.57 -15.69
CA ARG A 188 -7.56 -4.73 -14.26
C ARG A 188 -8.63 -4.10 -13.38
N TYR A 189 -9.14 -2.92 -13.74
CA TYR A 189 -10.26 -2.31 -13.02
C TYR A 189 -11.54 -3.15 -13.11
N ARG A 190 -11.86 -3.66 -14.30
CA ARG A 190 -13.06 -4.49 -14.55
C ARG A 190 -12.95 -5.90 -13.94
N ALA A 191 -11.73 -6.45 -13.90
CA ALA A 191 -11.42 -7.78 -13.40
C ALA A 191 -11.79 -8.04 -11.93
N VAL A 192 -11.94 -6.98 -11.13
CA VAL A 192 -12.34 -7.11 -9.72
C VAL A 192 -13.78 -7.59 -9.62
N ASP A 193 -14.66 -7.08 -10.49
CA ASP A 193 -16.10 -7.35 -10.45
C ASP A 193 -16.51 -8.42 -11.49
N ASP A 194 -15.73 -8.62 -12.55
CA ASP A 194 -16.04 -9.56 -13.64
C ASP A 194 -14.86 -10.52 -13.94
N PRO A 195 -15.04 -11.85 -13.74
CA PRO A 195 -14.01 -12.85 -14.02
C PRO A 195 -13.52 -12.90 -15.47
N ALA A 196 -14.34 -12.56 -16.47
CA ALA A 196 -13.93 -12.59 -17.87
C ALA A 196 -12.79 -11.59 -18.14
N TRP A 197 -12.82 -10.45 -17.45
CA TRP A 197 -11.79 -9.43 -17.52
C TRP A 197 -10.49 -9.84 -16.83
N ARG A 198 -10.50 -10.80 -15.89
CA ARG A 198 -9.26 -11.35 -15.31
C ARG A 198 -8.42 -12.08 -16.36
N ALA A 199 -9.07 -12.87 -17.22
CA ALA A 199 -8.38 -13.58 -18.30
C ALA A 199 -7.78 -12.58 -19.31
N CYS A 200 -8.56 -11.57 -19.69
CA CYS A 200 -8.11 -10.46 -20.55
C CYS A 200 -6.88 -9.74 -19.96
N ALA A 201 -6.95 -9.31 -18.70
CA ALA A 201 -5.84 -8.64 -18.02
C ALA A 201 -4.58 -9.53 -17.95
N SER A 202 -4.75 -10.83 -17.72
CA SER A 202 -3.63 -11.78 -17.65
C SER A 202 -2.97 -11.99 -19.02
N ALA A 203 -3.76 -12.05 -20.09
CA ALA A 203 -3.27 -12.14 -21.46
C ALA A 203 -2.47 -10.89 -21.86
N MET A 204 -2.98 -9.70 -21.55
CA MET A 204 -2.29 -8.44 -21.80
C MET A 204 -1.01 -8.32 -20.98
N TRP A 205 -1.04 -8.70 -19.71
CA TRP A 205 0.16 -8.73 -18.88
C TRP A 205 1.25 -9.64 -19.46
N SER A 206 0.86 -10.81 -19.97
CA SER A 206 1.79 -11.74 -20.63
C SER A 206 2.39 -11.17 -21.91
N ARG A 207 1.72 -10.24 -22.59
CA ARG A 207 2.27 -9.48 -23.72
C ARG A 207 3.27 -8.42 -23.23
N ILE A 208 2.85 -7.59 -22.27
CA ILE A 208 3.69 -6.53 -21.67
C ILE A 208 5.00 -7.12 -21.10
N ALA A 209 4.90 -8.24 -20.37
CA ALA A 209 6.05 -8.90 -19.77
C ALA A 209 7.03 -9.50 -20.80
N ARG A 210 6.55 -9.85 -22.01
CA ARG A 210 7.40 -10.31 -23.12
C ARG A 210 8.08 -9.16 -23.85
N ASP A 211 7.37 -8.06 -24.03
CA ASP A 211 7.83 -6.91 -24.81
C ASP A 211 8.81 -6.02 -24.01
N GLY A 212 8.94 -6.24 -22.70
CA GLY A 212 10.01 -5.64 -21.89
C GLY A 212 9.85 -4.15 -21.63
N VAL A 213 8.60 -3.66 -21.56
CA VAL A 213 8.26 -2.30 -21.15
C VAL A 213 8.71 -2.03 -19.72
#